data_AF-A0A7V9G7W2-F1
#
_entry.id   AF-A0A7V9G7W2-F1
#
_cell.length_a   1.000
_cell.length_b   1.000
_cell.length_c   1.000
_cell.angle_alpha   90.00
_cell.angle_beta   90.00
_cell.angle_gamma   90.00
#
_symmetry.space_group_name_H-M   'P 1'
#
loop_
_entity.id
_entity.type
_entity.pdbx_description
1 polymer ?
#
loop_
_entity_poly.entity_id
_entity_poly.type
_entity_poly.pdbx_seq_one_letter_code
_entity_poly.pdbx_strand_id
1 'polypeptide(L)'
;MAKTFSVLEKNILKAKGLTEAQVKKLSKAGIAGRDDFKTVGDAATLTQLVSGLDTAVASAVLAWARGEGTTDVGGLGRVVVESSDSVYCVHCKTKQPKDYSSGDLCVSCGKQAEPILSCFWCASSGPGRFCRQCGAEFIATSELDLGIHLKREGLPKDDIPKKLKAMGAAEKDVLWGRIRKSRG
;
A
#
# COMPACT_ATOMS: atom_id res chain seq x y z
N MET A 1 26.06 -42.47 -2.33
CA MET A 1 25.41 -42.70 -1.01
C MET A 1 23.95 -42.37 -1.18
N ALA A 2 23.03 -43.31 -0.91
CA ALA A 2 21.60 -43.12 -1.15
C ALA A 2 21.09 -41.97 -0.27
N LYS A 3 20.84 -40.81 -0.88
CA LYS A 3 20.09 -39.75 -0.22
C LYS A 3 18.69 -40.33 0.02
N THR A 4 18.33 -40.52 1.27
CA THR A 4 16.97 -40.93 1.64
C THR A 4 16.37 -39.80 2.43
N PHE A 5 15.06 -39.56 2.25
CA PHE A 5 14.35 -38.59 3.06
C PHE A 5 14.67 -38.78 4.53
N SER A 6 15.09 -37.68 5.17
CA SER A 6 15.26 -37.63 6.61
C SER A 6 13.95 -37.97 7.31
N VAL A 7 14.04 -38.36 8.59
CA VAL A 7 12.85 -38.64 9.40
C VAL A 7 11.91 -37.43 9.43
N LEU A 8 12.48 -36.22 9.50
CA LEU A 8 11.73 -34.96 9.47
C LEU A 8 10.98 -34.77 8.15
N GLU A 9 11.65 -34.96 7.00
CA GLU A 9 11.01 -34.81 5.68
C GLU A 9 9.90 -35.84 5.47
N LYS A 10 10.08 -37.08 5.91
CA LYS A 10 9.02 -38.11 5.86
C LYS A 10 7.81 -37.70 6.68
N ASN A 11 8.01 -37.14 7.86
CA ASN A 11 6.91 -36.67 8.71
C ASN A 11 6.18 -35.47 8.09
N ILE A 12 6.92 -34.55 7.44
CA ILE A 12 6.31 -33.41 6.74
C ILE A 12 5.49 -33.89 5.54
N LEU A 13 6.02 -34.80 4.72
CA LEU A 13 5.29 -35.37 3.58
C LEU A 13 3.99 -36.07 4.02
N LYS A 14 4.06 -36.84 5.13
CA LYS A 14 2.87 -37.46 5.74
C LYS A 14 1.85 -36.40 6.21
N ALA A 15 2.32 -35.34 6.87
CA ALA A 15 1.46 -34.24 7.32
C ALA A 15 0.80 -33.48 6.16
N LYS A 16 1.42 -33.46 4.97
CA LYS A 16 0.85 -32.90 3.74
C LYS A 16 -0.11 -33.83 3.01
N GLY A 17 -0.36 -35.03 3.54
CA GLY A 17 -1.33 -35.98 3.00
C GLY A 17 -0.74 -37.12 2.18
N LEU A 18 0.58 -37.31 2.15
CA LEU A 18 1.19 -38.46 1.46
C LEU A 18 1.10 -39.72 2.33
N THR A 19 0.60 -40.79 1.74
CA THR A 19 0.64 -42.14 2.32
C THR A 19 2.05 -42.73 2.25
N GLU A 20 2.35 -43.70 3.10
CA GLU A 20 3.65 -44.40 3.08
C GLU A 20 3.94 -45.08 1.72
N ALA A 21 2.89 -45.55 1.04
CA ALA A 21 3.01 -46.12 -0.30
C ALA A 21 3.46 -45.08 -1.33
N GLN A 22 2.96 -43.84 -1.25
CA GLN A 22 3.35 -42.74 -2.13
C GLN A 22 4.78 -42.26 -1.83
N VAL A 23 5.19 -42.20 -0.56
CA VAL A 23 6.59 -41.90 -0.19
C VAL A 23 7.55 -42.95 -0.74
N LYS A 24 7.18 -44.24 -0.73
CA LYS A 24 7.96 -45.29 -1.39
C LYS A 24 8.04 -45.11 -2.91
N LYS A 25 6.95 -44.71 -3.57
CA LYS A 25 6.95 -44.40 -5.02
C LYS A 25 7.87 -43.22 -5.34
N LEU A 26 7.88 -42.16 -4.52
CA LEU A 26 8.80 -41.02 -4.68
C LEU A 26 10.26 -41.46 -4.59
N SER A 27 10.59 -42.33 -3.63
CA SER A 27 11.96 -42.86 -3.52
C SER A 27 12.35 -43.75 -4.72
N LYS A 28 11.40 -44.47 -5.33
CA LYS A 28 11.62 -45.23 -6.57
C LYS A 28 11.78 -44.34 -7.79
N ALA A 29 11.11 -43.17 -7.81
CA ALA A 29 11.26 -42.16 -8.85
C ALA A 29 12.56 -41.35 -8.74
N GLY A 30 13.43 -41.65 -7.77
CA GLY A 30 14.70 -40.96 -7.57
C GLY A 30 14.60 -39.64 -6.80
N ILE A 31 13.43 -39.32 -6.23
CA ILE A 31 13.24 -38.15 -5.38
C ILE A 31 13.64 -38.56 -3.96
N ALA A 32 14.79 -38.06 -3.54
CA ALA A 32 15.55 -38.51 -2.38
C ALA A 32 15.72 -37.42 -1.31
N GLY A 33 15.47 -36.16 -1.67
CA GLY A 33 15.44 -35.04 -0.75
C GLY A 33 14.69 -33.84 -1.30
N ARG A 34 14.62 -32.78 -0.49
CA ARG A 34 13.94 -31.53 -0.83
C ARG A 34 14.41 -30.91 -2.16
N ASP A 35 15.69 -31.02 -2.49
CA ASP A 35 16.26 -30.43 -3.71
C ASP A 35 15.79 -31.12 -5.00
N ASP A 36 15.45 -32.41 -4.95
CA ASP A 36 15.04 -33.16 -6.15
C ASP A 36 13.65 -32.72 -6.65
N PHE A 37 12.83 -32.14 -5.77
CA PHE A 37 11.56 -31.52 -6.14
C PHE A 37 11.73 -30.25 -7.01
N LYS A 38 12.93 -29.67 -7.09
CA LYS A 38 13.23 -28.60 -8.06
C LYS A 38 13.19 -29.14 -9.49
N THR A 39 13.66 -30.38 -9.70
CA THR A 39 13.69 -31.03 -11.02
C THR A 39 12.31 -31.41 -11.51
N VAL A 40 11.36 -31.71 -10.60
CA VAL A 40 9.98 -32.07 -10.96
C VAL A 40 9.23 -30.88 -11.55
N GLY A 41 9.55 -29.65 -11.14
CA GLY A 41 9.09 -28.43 -11.82
C GLY A 41 7.62 -28.04 -11.64
N ASP A 42 6.68 -28.97 -11.60
CA ASP A 42 5.25 -28.66 -11.46
C ASP A 42 4.43 -29.79 -10.80
N ALA A 43 3.23 -29.42 -10.33
CA ALA A 43 2.33 -30.36 -9.66
C ALA A 43 1.84 -31.45 -10.63
N ALA A 44 1.68 -31.11 -11.92
CA ALA A 44 1.26 -32.06 -12.94
C ALA A 44 2.30 -33.19 -13.13
N THR A 45 3.58 -32.87 -13.26
CA THR A 45 4.64 -33.88 -13.36
C THR A 45 4.73 -34.74 -12.10
N LEU A 46 4.51 -34.16 -10.92
CA LEU A 46 4.47 -34.93 -9.67
C LEU A 46 3.30 -35.93 -9.63
N THR A 47 2.11 -35.53 -10.11
CA THR A 47 0.94 -36.43 -10.20
C THR A 47 1.12 -37.52 -11.26
N GLN A 48 1.87 -37.26 -12.34
CA GLN A 48 2.21 -38.27 -13.35
C GLN A 48 3.23 -39.29 -12.82
N LEU A 49 4.21 -38.85 -12.04
CA LEU A 49 5.22 -39.71 -11.41
C LEU A 49 4.63 -40.58 -10.29
N VAL A 50 3.64 -40.06 -9.56
CA VAL A 50 2.96 -40.78 -8.48
C VAL A 50 1.48 -40.93 -8.79
N SER A 51 1.14 -42.03 -9.46
CA SER A 51 -0.25 -42.37 -9.78
C SER A 51 -1.14 -42.39 -8.53
N GLY A 52 -2.25 -41.65 -8.60
CA GLY A 52 -3.24 -41.50 -7.52
C GLY A 52 -2.91 -40.42 -6.49
N LEU A 53 -1.98 -39.51 -6.79
CA LEU A 53 -1.74 -38.33 -5.97
C LEU A 53 -2.72 -37.22 -6.38
N ASP A 54 -3.40 -36.63 -5.39
CA ASP A 54 -4.26 -35.48 -5.63
C ASP A 54 -3.43 -34.24 -6.02
N THR A 55 -3.98 -33.43 -6.92
CA THR A 55 -3.29 -32.23 -7.44
C THR A 55 -3.05 -31.21 -6.34
N ALA A 56 -3.95 -31.11 -5.35
CA ALA A 56 -3.77 -30.23 -4.20
C ALA A 56 -2.67 -30.72 -3.25
N VAL A 57 -2.49 -32.03 -3.13
CA VAL A 57 -1.40 -32.62 -2.33
C VAL A 57 -0.06 -32.43 -3.05
N ALA A 58 0.00 -32.58 -4.38
CA ALA A 58 1.20 -32.30 -5.17
C ALA A 58 1.66 -30.85 -5.02
N SER A 59 0.74 -29.89 -5.14
CA SER A 59 1.06 -28.47 -5.01
C SER A 59 1.55 -28.13 -3.60
N ALA A 60 0.92 -28.69 -2.56
CA ALA A 60 1.33 -28.48 -1.17
C ALA A 60 2.74 -29.03 -0.86
N VAL A 61 3.11 -30.16 -1.45
CA VAL A 61 4.47 -30.72 -1.33
C VAL A 61 5.49 -29.86 -2.07
N LEU A 62 5.19 -29.41 -3.29
CA LEU A 62 6.11 -28.57 -4.06
C LEU A 62 6.31 -27.19 -3.44
N ALA A 63 5.25 -26.58 -2.90
CA ALA A 63 5.34 -25.33 -2.15
C ALA A 63 6.28 -25.48 -0.94
N TRP A 64 6.09 -26.54 -0.13
CA TRP A 64 7.01 -26.86 0.96
C TRP A 64 8.45 -27.05 0.45
N ALA A 65 8.63 -27.82 -0.63
CA ALA A 65 9.95 -28.13 -1.15
C ALA A 65 10.69 -26.89 -1.67
N ARG A 66 9.96 -25.94 -2.28
CA ARG A 66 10.52 -24.65 -2.75
C ARG A 66 10.79 -23.65 -1.64
N GLY A 67 10.23 -23.88 -0.45
CA GLY A 67 10.27 -22.89 0.63
C GLY A 67 9.29 -21.74 0.40
N GLU A 68 8.35 -21.93 -0.54
CA GLU A 68 7.12 -21.16 -0.59
C GLU A 68 6.30 -21.64 0.60
N GLY A 69 6.57 -21.02 1.76
CA GLY A 69 5.78 -21.21 2.96
C GLY A 69 4.32 -21.10 2.57
N THR A 70 3.50 -22.04 3.05
CA THR A 70 2.06 -22.08 2.82
C THR A 70 1.45 -20.72 3.11
N THR A 71 1.30 -19.90 2.08
CA THR A 71 0.33 -18.82 2.06
C THR A 71 -1.00 -19.51 1.84
N ASP A 72 -1.70 -19.70 2.95
CA ASP A 72 -3.14 -19.92 3.04
C ASP A 72 -3.77 -20.91 2.06
N VAL A 73 -4.22 -22.03 2.63
CA VAL A 73 -5.38 -22.76 2.12
C VAL A 73 -6.58 -21.84 2.30
N GLY A 74 -6.77 -20.95 1.34
CA GLY A 74 -7.71 -19.83 1.43
C GLY A 74 -7.59 -18.98 0.18
N GLY A 75 -7.87 -19.58 -0.98
CA GLY A 75 -8.10 -18.88 -2.23
C GLY A 75 -9.39 -18.04 -2.19
N LEU A 76 -9.49 -17.12 -1.24
CA LEU A 76 -10.04 -15.82 -1.53
C LEU A 76 -8.79 -14.97 -1.73
N GLY A 77 -8.55 -14.56 -2.98
CA GLY A 77 -7.51 -13.57 -3.25
C GLY A 77 -7.60 -12.49 -2.19
N ARG A 78 -6.46 -12.07 -1.64
CA ARG A 78 -6.41 -10.89 -0.79
C ARG A 78 -6.90 -9.74 -1.65
N VAL A 79 -8.22 -9.57 -1.70
CA VAL A 79 -8.89 -8.40 -2.22
C VAL A 79 -8.47 -7.36 -1.21
N VAL A 80 -7.35 -6.70 -1.52
CA VAL A 80 -7.02 -5.44 -0.87
C VAL A 80 -8.11 -4.51 -1.36
N VAL A 81 -9.22 -4.49 -0.62
CA VAL A 81 -10.24 -3.48 -0.76
C VAL A 81 -9.56 -2.20 -0.29
N GLU A 82 -8.91 -1.52 -1.22
CA GLU A 82 -8.54 -0.12 -1.04
C GLU A 82 -9.86 0.65 -1.01
N SER A 83 -10.38 0.83 0.21
CA SER A 83 -11.46 1.77 0.46
C SER A 83 -11.05 3.13 -0.08
N SER A 84 -11.93 3.82 -0.79
CA SER A 84 -11.71 5.16 -1.36
C SER A 84 -11.19 6.19 -0.35
N ASP A 85 -11.39 5.94 0.95
CA ASP A 85 -10.95 6.78 2.05
C ASP A 85 -9.57 6.41 2.62
N SER A 86 -8.80 5.55 1.95
CA SER A 86 -7.45 5.20 2.42
C SER A 86 -6.47 6.35 2.20
N VAL A 87 -5.94 6.89 3.30
CA VAL A 87 -4.92 7.94 3.29
C VAL A 87 -3.52 7.32 3.29
N TYR A 88 -2.62 7.89 2.49
CA TYR A 88 -1.23 7.47 2.40
C TYR A 88 -0.31 8.63 2.76
N CYS A 89 0.73 8.36 3.55
CA CYS A 89 1.71 9.38 3.91
C CYS A 89 2.49 9.87 2.68
N VAL A 90 2.56 11.18 2.47
CA VAL A 90 3.30 11.77 1.34
C VAL A 90 4.81 11.51 1.45
N HIS A 91 5.34 11.33 2.66
CA HIS A 91 6.77 11.14 2.89
C HIS A 91 7.24 9.69 2.75
N CYS A 92 6.54 8.74 3.38
CA CYS A 92 6.96 7.33 3.41
C CYS A 92 6.00 6.39 2.68
N LYS A 93 4.88 6.89 2.15
CA LYS A 93 3.82 6.12 1.46
C LYS A 93 3.17 5.04 2.33
N THR A 94 3.44 5.02 3.63
CA THR A 94 2.75 4.12 4.55
C THR A 94 1.28 4.48 4.62
N LYS A 95 0.41 3.47 4.49
CA LYS A 95 -1.04 3.60 4.67
C LYS A 95 -1.33 4.04 6.09
N GLN A 96 -2.14 5.07 6.24
CA GLN A 96 -2.57 5.56 7.54
C GLN A 96 -3.73 4.71 8.09
N PRO A 97 -3.87 4.65 9.42
CA PRO A 97 -5.02 4.02 10.08
C PRO A 97 -6.36 4.58 9.60
N LYS A 98 -7.44 3.83 9.79
CA LYS A 98 -8.79 4.23 9.33
C LYS A 98 -9.37 5.41 10.11
N ASP A 99 -8.88 5.63 11.32
CA ASP A 99 -9.18 6.73 12.22
C ASP A 99 -8.32 7.98 11.98
N TYR A 100 -7.47 7.97 10.94
CA TYR A 100 -6.64 9.11 10.57
C TYR A 100 -7.49 10.37 10.31
N SER A 101 -7.12 11.46 10.96
CA SER A 101 -7.66 12.80 10.75
C SER A 101 -6.60 13.73 10.15
N SER A 102 -7.04 14.70 9.34
CA SER A 102 -6.13 15.69 8.76
C SER A 102 -5.42 16.49 9.84
N GLY A 103 -4.10 16.28 9.96
CA GLY A 103 -3.27 16.84 11.01
C GLY A 103 -2.50 15.81 11.81
N ASP A 104 -2.92 14.54 11.74
CA ASP A 104 -2.22 13.47 12.45
C ASP A 104 -0.84 13.20 11.83
N LEU A 105 0.08 12.80 12.71
CA LEU A 105 1.41 12.36 12.33
C LEU A 105 1.35 10.94 11.79
N CYS A 106 2.17 10.67 10.79
CA CYS A 106 2.32 9.35 10.23
C CYS A 106 2.85 8.38 11.29
N VAL A 107 2.15 7.27 11.50
CA VAL A 107 2.54 6.20 12.44
C VAL A 107 3.90 5.58 12.16
N SER A 108 4.43 5.72 10.93
CA SER A 108 5.68 5.11 10.51
C SER A 108 6.86 6.09 10.49
N CYS A 109 6.67 7.32 10.02
CA CYS A 109 7.78 8.28 9.89
C CYS A 109 7.69 9.48 10.85
N GLY A 110 6.63 9.59 11.65
CA GLY A 110 6.41 10.67 12.62
C GLY A 110 6.22 12.06 11.98
N LYS A 111 6.22 12.16 10.65
CA LYS A 111 5.94 13.41 9.91
C LYS A 111 4.46 13.48 9.61
N GLN A 112 3.93 14.69 9.46
CA GLN A 112 2.56 14.91 9.07
C GLN A 112 2.23 14.12 7.78
N ALA A 113 1.23 13.24 7.84
CA ALA A 113 1.00 12.30 6.74
C ALA A 113 0.51 13.00 5.46
N GLU A 114 -0.31 14.05 5.61
CA GLU A 114 -0.78 14.89 4.52
C GLU A 114 -0.49 16.38 4.82
N PRO A 115 -0.16 17.20 3.81
CA PRO A 115 -0.08 18.63 4.00
C PRO A 115 -1.47 19.17 4.36
N ILE A 116 -1.63 19.70 5.58
CA ILE A 116 -2.82 20.49 5.92
C ILE A 116 -2.76 21.78 5.09
N LEU A 117 -3.69 21.90 4.15
CA LEU A 117 -3.95 23.15 3.47
C LEU A 117 -5.12 23.84 4.16
N SER A 118 -4.95 25.10 4.51
CA SER A 118 -6.02 25.94 5.08
C SER A 118 -6.76 26.65 3.96
N CYS A 119 -8.09 26.64 4.01
CA CYS A 119 -8.89 27.32 2.99
C CYS A 119 -8.91 28.83 3.25
N PHE A 120 -8.47 29.64 2.27
CA PHE A 120 -8.53 31.10 2.36
C PHE A 120 -9.97 31.66 2.46
N TRP A 121 -10.97 30.87 2.07
CA TRP A 121 -12.38 31.30 2.05
C TRP A 121 -13.11 31.02 3.36
N CYS A 122 -13.06 29.80 3.87
CA CYS A 122 -13.82 29.39 5.07
C CYS A 122 -12.93 29.01 6.26
N ALA A 123 -11.61 29.12 6.15
CA ALA A 123 -10.63 28.72 7.16
C ALA A 123 -10.63 27.22 7.54
N SER A 124 -11.48 26.39 6.93
CA SER A 124 -11.45 24.95 7.12
C SER A 124 -10.15 24.36 6.58
N SER A 125 -9.59 23.40 7.32
CA SER A 125 -8.49 22.55 6.88
C SER A 125 -9.01 21.28 6.22
N GLY A 126 -8.25 20.73 5.28
CA GLY A 126 -8.57 19.43 4.71
C GLY A 126 -7.60 19.00 3.61
N PRO A 127 -7.72 17.76 3.14
CA PRO A 127 -6.86 17.23 2.10
C PRO A 127 -7.37 17.55 0.70
N GLY A 128 -6.46 17.49 -0.27
CA GLY A 128 -6.76 17.65 -1.70
C GLY A 128 -6.53 19.07 -2.23
N ARG A 129 -7.05 19.33 -3.44
CA ARG A 129 -6.86 20.62 -4.15
C ARG A 129 -7.99 21.63 -3.93
N PHE A 130 -9.15 21.18 -3.49
CA PHE A 130 -10.31 22.04 -3.25
C PHE A 130 -10.89 21.79 -1.86
N CYS A 131 -11.34 22.85 -1.20
CA CYS A 131 -12.02 22.76 0.08
C CYS A 131 -13.37 22.06 -0.09
N ARG A 132 -13.61 20.98 0.67
CA ARG A 132 -14.88 20.24 0.61
C ARG A 132 -16.07 21.01 1.17
N GLN A 133 -15.84 22.03 1.98
CA GLN A 133 -16.91 22.79 2.64
C GLN A 133 -17.41 23.98 1.80
N CYS A 134 -16.52 24.65 1.05
CA CYS A 134 -16.89 25.83 0.26
C CYS A 134 -16.49 25.75 -1.23
N GLY A 135 -15.78 24.70 -1.64
CA GLY A 135 -15.33 24.47 -3.01
C GLY A 135 -14.24 25.42 -3.50
N ALA A 136 -13.59 26.21 -2.63
CA ALA A 136 -12.47 27.05 -3.05
C ALA A 136 -11.21 26.21 -3.34
N GLU A 137 -10.43 26.57 -4.36
CA GLU A 137 -9.12 25.95 -4.60
C GLU A 137 -8.18 26.27 -3.43
N PHE A 138 -7.48 25.27 -2.88
CA PHE A 138 -6.46 25.53 -1.88
C PHE A 138 -5.29 26.28 -2.52
N ILE A 139 -4.77 27.25 -1.78
CA ILE A 139 -3.58 28.03 -2.14
C ILE A 139 -2.41 27.63 -1.24
N ALA A 140 -1.20 27.97 -1.65
CA ALA A 140 -0.02 27.71 -0.82
C ALA A 140 -0.16 28.41 0.53
N THR A 141 0.29 27.76 1.62
CA THR A 141 0.21 28.33 2.98
C THR A 141 0.93 29.67 3.08
N SER A 142 2.02 29.86 2.33
CA SER A 142 2.75 31.13 2.21
C SER A 142 1.95 32.25 1.55
N GLU A 143 0.84 31.95 0.87
CA GLU A 143 -0.02 32.92 0.18
C GLU A 143 -1.40 33.03 0.86
N LEU A 144 -1.63 32.32 1.96
CA LEU A 144 -2.93 32.23 2.62
C LEU A 144 -3.49 33.61 2.99
N ASP A 145 -2.66 34.44 3.61
CA ASP A 145 -3.03 35.81 4.02
C ASP A 145 -3.34 36.71 2.82
N LEU A 146 -2.64 36.52 1.69
CA LEU A 146 -2.92 37.23 0.45
C LEU A 146 -4.31 36.85 -0.08
N GLY A 147 -4.64 35.55 -0.08
CA GLY A 147 -5.96 35.07 -0.48
C GLY A 147 -7.08 35.60 0.40
N ILE A 148 -6.88 35.63 1.73
CA ILE A 148 -7.84 36.20 2.69
C ILE A 148 -8.02 37.71 2.44
N HIS A 149 -6.93 38.42 2.15
CA HIS A 149 -6.99 39.84 1.84
C HIS A 149 -7.78 40.11 0.55
N LEU A 150 -7.49 39.38 -0.54
CA LEU A 150 -8.22 39.50 -1.80
C LEU A 150 -9.71 39.17 -1.66
N LYS A 151 -10.06 38.20 -0.80
CA LYS A 151 -11.46 37.95 -0.42
C LYS A 151 -12.10 39.17 0.23
N ARG A 152 -11.39 39.84 1.16
CA ARG A 152 -11.89 41.06 1.83
C ARG A 152 -12.04 42.24 0.86
N GLU A 153 -11.20 42.30 -0.17
CA GLU A 153 -11.34 43.25 -1.29
C GLU A 153 -12.53 42.93 -2.21
N GLY A 154 -13.24 41.82 -1.97
CA GLY A 154 -14.47 41.46 -2.69
C GLY A 154 -14.24 40.62 -3.95
N LEU A 155 -13.05 40.05 -4.15
CA LEU A 155 -12.81 39.19 -5.31
C LEU A 155 -13.61 37.88 -5.24
N PRO A 156 -14.12 37.39 -6.39
CA PRO A 156 -14.77 36.10 -6.46
C PRO A 156 -13.85 34.94 -6.07
N LYS A 157 -14.45 33.90 -5.47
CA LYS A 157 -13.78 32.68 -5.00
C LYS A 157 -12.85 32.05 -6.04
N ASP A 158 -13.30 31.99 -7.29
CA ASP A 158 -12.59 31.28 -8.37
C ASP A 158 -11.51 32.14 -9.04
N ASP A 159 -11.50 33.45 -8.80
CA ASP A 159 -10.55 34.39 -9.40
C ASP A 159 -9.35 34.68 -8.49
N ILE A 160 -9.50 34.48 -7.18
CA ILE A 160 -8.41 34.67 -6.21
C ILE A 160 -7.20 33.77 -6.54
N PRO A 161 -7.35 32.45 -6.77
CA PRO A 161 -6.21 31.60 -7.16
C PRO A 161 -5.59 32.01 -8.50
N LYS A 162 -6.41 32.44 -9.48
CA LYS A 162 -5.93 32.88 -10.79
C LYS A 162 -5.10 34.15 -10.67
N LYS A 163 -5.58 35.13 -9.89
CA LYS A 163 -4.88 36.39 -9.63
C LYS A 163 -3.55 36.15 -8.92
N LEU A 164 -3.54 35.31 -7.88
CA LEU A 164 -2.30 34.97 -7.17
C LEU A 164 -1.27 34.27 -8.07
N LYS A 165 -1.71 33.44 -9.01
CA LYS A 165 -0.83 32.79 -10.00
C LYS A 165 -0.33 33.76 -11.08
N ALA A 166 -1.15 34.73 -11.47
CA ALA A 166 -0.78 35.76 -12.45
C ALA A 166 0.16 36.83 -11.87
N MET A 167 0.07 37.08 -10.56
CA MET A 167 0.87 38.10 -9.88
C MET A 167 2.34 37.70 -9.76
N GLY A 168 3.23 38.62 -10.12
CA GLY A 168 4.67 38.49 -9.91
C GLY A 168 5.08 38.70 -8.44
N ALA A 169 6.33 38.37 -8.11
CA ALA A 169 6.85 38.48 -6.74
C ALA A 169 6.77 39.93 -6.20
N ALA A 170 7.13 40.93 -7.01
CA ALA A 170 7.09 42.34 -6.62
C ALA A 170 5.67 42.82 -6.26
N GLU A 171 4.65 42.36 -6.99
CA GLU A 171 3.26 42.73 -6.72
C GLU A 171 2.73 42.07 -5.44
N LYS A 172 3.14 40.82 -5.19
CA LYS A 172 2.83 40.12 -3.93
C LYS A 172 3.46 40.82 -2.74
N ASP A 173 4.69 41.33 -2.87
CA ASP A 173 5.36 42.09 -1.80
C ASP A 173 4.63 43.40 -1.47
N VAL A 174 4.12 44.11 -2.47
CA VAL A 174 3.29 45.32 -2.25
C VAL A 174 2.03 44.97 -1.46
N LEU A 175 1.36 43.87 -1.82
CA LEU A 175 0.16 43.39 -1.13
C LEU A 175 0.47 42.97 0.31
N TRP A 176 1.59 42.29 0.54
CA TRP A 176 2.10 41.99 1.87
C TRP A 176 2.36 43.26 2.69
N GLY A 177 2.89 44.31 2.06
CA GLY A 177 3.03 45.63 2.68
C GLY A 177 1.71 46.21 3.17
N ARG A 178 0.62 46.05 2.40
CA ARG A 178 -0.74 46.47 2.83
C ARG A 178 -1.26 45.63 3.98
N ILE A 179 -1.10 44.31 3.92
CA ILE A 179 -1.54 43.40 4.98
C ILE A 179 -0.85 43.72 6.30
N ARG A 180 0.48 43.93 6.27
CA ARG A 180 1.25 44.31 7.48
C ARG A 180 0.77 45.63 8.08
N LYS A 181 0.49 46.64 7.23
CA LYS A 181 -0.08 47.92 7.69
C LYS A 181 -1.49 47.80 8.27
N SER A 182 -2.30 46.85 7.79
CA SER A 182 -3.65 46.61 8.32
C SER A 182 -3.71 45.81 9.62
N ARG A 183 -2.58 45.20 10.05
CA ARG A 183 -2.46 44.37 11.25
C ARG A 183 -1.73 45.07 12.41
N GLY A 184 -1.00 46.16 12.13
CA GLY A 184 -0.42 47.03 13.15
C GLY A 184 -1.40 48.10 13.56
#